data_AF-A0A1F9ZYW7-F1
#
_entry.id   AF-A0A1F9ZYW7-F1
#
_cell.length_a   1.000
_cell.length_b   1.000
_cell.length_c   1.000
_cell.angle_alpha   90.00
_cell.angle_beta   90.00
_cell.angle_gamma   90.00
#
_symmetry.space_group_name_H-M   'P 1'
#
loop_
_entity.id
_entity.type
_entity.pdbx_description
1 polymer ?
#
loop_
_entity_poly.entity_id
_entity_poly.type
_entity_poly.pdbx_seq_one_letter_code
_entity_poly.pdbx_strand_id
1 'polypeptide(L)'
;MVESERVTIRLPHERIASLQGLVDQGKFPTISDAIRAAIDKFVEGEFTPEYIEKITVELPKGNVVNLKQLVQDGDSVSVDDAIRNAVREYIRKRVSKAMEEMER
;
A
#
# COMPACT_ATOMS: atom_id res chain seq x y z
N MET A 1 1.52 15.06 23.74
CA MET A 1 1.98 13.73 24.18
C MET A 1 1.07 12.72 23.52
N VAL A 2 1.60 11.79 22.73
CA VAL A 2 0.76 10.72 22.16
C VAL A 2 0.47 9.76 23.30
N GLU A 3 -0.80 9.63 23.65
CA GLU A 3 -1.25 8.71 24.68
C GLU A 3 -1.04 7.28 24.15
N SER A 4 -0.26 6.48 24.87
CA SER A 4 0.08 5.11 24.47
C SER A 4 -0.40 4.12 25.51
N GLU A 5 -1.20 3.14 25.10
CA GLU A 5 -1.65 2.06 25.97
C GLU A 5 -0.70 0.86 25.91
N ARG A 6 -0.48 0.21 27.06
CA ARG A 6 0.39 -0.98 27.15
C ARG A 6 -0.41 -2.23 26.82
N VAL A 7 -0.04 -2.89 25.73
CA VAL A 7 -0.59 -4.20 25.33
C VAL A 7 0.42 -5.30 25.65
N THR A 8 -0.03 -6.38 26.30
CA THR A 8 0.81 -7.57 26.57
C THR A 8 0.20 -8.78 25.87
N ILE A 9 0.96 -9.39 24.95
CA ILE A 9 0.51 -10.54 24.14
C ILE A 9 1.50 -11.70 24.26
N ARG A 10 1.00 -12.93 24.11
CA ARG A 10 1.84 -14.13 23.97
C ARG A 10 1.95 -14.48 22.49
N LEU A 11 3.18 -14.63 21.99
CA LEU A 11 3.45 -15.01 20.62
C LEU A 11 4.21 -16.34 20.59
N PRO A 12 3.98 -17.19 19.56
CA PRO A 12 4.78 -18.38 19.33
C PRO A 12 6.26 -18.02 19.16
N HIS A 13 7.14 -18.91 19.62
CA HIS A 13 8.59 -18.68 19.58
C HIS A 13 9.11 -18.38 18.16
N GLU A 14 8.62 -19.12 17.16
CA GLU A 14 8.98 -18.94 15.75
C GLU A 14 8.68 -17.52 15.22
N ARG A 15 7.59 -16.90 15.69
CA ARG A 15 7.21 -15.53 15.30
C ARG A 15 8.15 -14.51 15.95
N ILE A 16 8.54 -14.73 17.20
CA ILE A 16 9.54 -13.89 17.87
C ILE A 16 10.89 -13.99 17.16
N ALA A 17 11.32 -15.20 16.81
CA ALA A 17 12.57 -15.42 16.07
C ALA A 17 12.54 -14.70 14.70
N SER A 18 11.41 -14.75 13.99
CA SER A 18 11.25 -14.05 12.71
C SER A 18 11.32 -12.53 12.88
N LEU A 19 10.68 -11.98 13.91
CA LEU A 19 10.73 -10.55 14.23
C LEU A 19 12.16 -10.11 14.63
N GLN A 20 12.86 -10.94 15.41
CA GLN A 20 14.25 -10.69 15.76
C GLN A 20 15.13 -10.65 14.51
N GLY A 21 14.94 -11.58 13.56
CA GLY A 21 15.66 -11.55 12.28
C GLY A 21 15.44 -10.26 11.48
N LEU A 22 14.28 -9.61 11.59
CA LEU A 22 14.05 -8.30 10.96
C LEU A 22 14.79 -7.17 11.67
N VAL A 23 14.94 -7.24 13.00
CA VAL A 23 15.73 -6.29 13.79
C VAL A 23 17.22 -6.47 13.49
N ASP A 24 17.70 -7.70 13.43
CA ASP A 24 19.10 -8.03 13.14
C ASP A 24 19.52 -7.59 11.73
N GLN A 25 18.59 -7.62 10.78
CA GLN A 25 18.77 -7.07 9.42
C GLN A 25 18.77 -5.52 9.39
N GLY A 26 18.54 -4.86 10.53
CA GLY A 26 18.46 -3.41 10.63
C GLY A 26 17.19 -2.81 10.04
N LYS A 27 16.17 -3.61 9.71
CA LYS A 27 14.91 -3.12 9.13
C LYS A 27 14.06 -2.39 10.17
N PHE A 28 14.18 -2.78 11.44
CA PHE A 28 13.49 -2.15 12.57
C PHE A 28 14.46 -2.00 13.75
N PRO A 29 14.35 -0.92 14.56
CA PRO A 29 15.22 -0.73 15.72
C PRO A 29 14.96 -1.74 16.84
N THR A 30 13.69 -2.10 17.07
CA THR A 30 13.29 -3.07 18.10
C THR A 30 12.15 -3.98 17.60
N ILE A 31 11.94 -5.11 18.28
CA ILE A 31 10.78 -5.98 18.05
C ILE A 31 9.48 -5.19 18.21
N SER A 32 9.40 -4.30 19.20
CA SER A 32 8.22 -3.47 19.44
C SER A 32 7.93 -2.52 18.29
N ASP A 33 8.96 -1.97 17.64
CA ASP A 33 8.77 -1.13 16.44
C ASP A 33 8.27 -1.95 15.26
N ALA A 34 8.79 -3.17 15.07
CA ALA A 34 8.31 -4.09 14.04
C ALA A 34 6.84 -4.48 14.27
N ILE A 35 6.45 -4.74 15.53
CA ILE A 35 5.06 -5.05 15.89
C ILE A 35 4.15 -3.85 15.68
N ARG A 36 4.55 -2.64 16.11
CA ARG A 36 3.75 -1.43 15.88
C ARG A 36 3.53 -1.19 14.39
N ALA A 37 4.58 -1.26 13.58
CA ALA A 37 4.47 -1.12 12.12
C ALA A 37 3.56 -2.20 11.48
N ALA A 38 3.56 -3.43 12.01
CA ALA A 38 2.67 -4.48 11.54
C ALA A 38 1.21 -4.22 11.92
N ILE A 39 0.95 -3.75 13.14
CA ILE A 39 -0.40 -3.37 13.60
C ILE A 39 -0.92 -2.18 12.79
N ASP A 40 -0.10 -1.14 12.60
CA ASP A 40 -0.48 0.04 11.83
C ASP A 40 -0.88 -0.36 10.40
N LYS A 41 -0.06 -1.19 9.73
CA LYS A 41 -0.38 -1.72 8.40
C LYS A 41 -1.64 -2.57 8.37
N PHE A 42 -1.87 -3.38 9.40
CA PHE A 42 -3.06 -4.23 9.50
C PHE A 42 -4.32 -3.36 9.67
N VAL A 43 -4.30 -2.41 10.61
CA VAL A 43 -5.39 -1.46 10.85
C VAL A 43 -5.65 -0.61 9.60
N GLU A 44 -4.61 -0.09 8.96
CA GLU A 44 -4.74 0.65 7.70
C GLU A 44 -5.32 -0.19 6.55
N GLY A 45 -5.19 -1.52 6.59
CA GLY A 45 -5.78 -2.44 5.61
C GLY A 45 -7.25 -2.75 5.91
N GLU A 46 -7.59 -3.00 7.16
CA GLU A 46 -8.96 -3.33 7.59
C GLU A 46 -9.89 -2.11 7.62
N PHE A 47 -9.36 -0.92 7.90
CA PHE A 47 -10.13 0.33 7.95
C PHE A 47 -10.07 1.12 6.63
N THR A 48 -9.60 0.50 5.54
CA THR A 48 -9.83 1.06 4.20
C THR A 48 -11.34 1.04 3.94
N PRO A 49 -11.98 2.16 3.51
CA PRO A 49 -13.42 2.18 3.27
C PRO A 49 -13.86 1.04 2.34
N GLU A 50 -15.07 0.50 2.51
CA GLU A 50 -15.62 -0.64 1.73
C GLU A 50 -15.52 -0.48 0.19
N TYR A 51 -15.38 0.77 -0.29
CA TYR A 51 -15.22 1.14 -1.69
C TYR A 51 -13.76 1.36 -2.14
N ILE A 52 -12.77 1.08 -1.28
CA ILE A 52 -11.34 1.20 -1.57
C ILE A 52 -10.64 -0.11 -1.21
N GLU A 53 -10.30 -0.89 -2.23
CA GLU A 53 -9.46 -2.08 -2.08
C GLU A 53 -7.99 -1.71 -2.32
N LYS A 54 -7.11 -1.94 -1.34
CA LYS A 54 -5.66 -1.75 -1.49
C LYS A 54 -5.04 -2.96 -2.20
N ILE A 55 -4.69 -2.77 -3.48
CA ILE A 55 -4.04 -3.81 -4.29
C ILE A 55 -2.53 -3.56 -4.32
N THR A 56 -1.75 -4.56 -3.94
CA THR A 56 -0.28 -4.53 -4.13
C THR A 56 0.03 -5.01 -5.55
N VAL A 57 0.70 -4.17 -6.34
CA VAL A 57 1.06 -4.48 -7.73
C VAL A 57 2.58 -4.44 -7.93
N GLU A 58 3.10 -5.43 -8.63
CA GLU A 58 4.49 -5.43 -9.09
C GLU A 58 4.57 -4.78 -10.47
N LEU A 59 5.44 -3.78 -10.61
CA LEU A 59 5.60 -3.03 -11.85
C LEU A 59 7.03 -3.15 -12.39
N PRO A 60 7.22 -3.24 -13.71
CA PRO A 60 8.54 -3.14 -14.33
C PRO A 60 9.24 -1.83 -13.95
N LYS A 61 10.56 -1.89 -13.72
CA LYS A 61 11.35 -0.71 -13.30
C LYS A 61 11.17 0.50 -14.22
N GLY A 62 11.07 0.29 -15.53
CA GLY A 62 10.83 1.37 -16.50
C GLY A 62 9.52 2.11 -16.25
N ASN A 63 8.44 1.40 -15.92
CA ASN A 63 7.15 2.02 -15.62
C ASN A 63 7.22 2.83 -14.32
N VAL A 64 7.97 2.35 -13.33
CA VAL A 64 8.20 3.10 -12.07
C VAL A 64 8.95 4.41 -12.35
N VAL A 65 9.91 4.42 -13.27
CA VAL A 65 10.62 5.65 -13.68
C VAL A 65 9.66 6.64 -14.33
N ASN A 66 8.82 6.19 -15.25
CA ASN A 66 7.83 7.05 -15.90
C ASN A 66 6.82 7.63 -14.90
N LEU A 67 6.35 6.82 -13.95
CA LEU A 67 5.45 7.30 -12.90
C LEU A 67 6.11 8.35 -12.00
N LYS A 68 7.41 8.20 -11.68
CA LYS A 68 8.16 9.22 -10.95
C LYS A 68 8.32 10.51 -11.75
N GLN A 69 8.50 10.41 -13.06
CA GLN A 69 8.58 11.58 -13.94
C GLN A 69 7.26 12.37 -13.93
N LEU A 70 6.10 11.71 -13.99
CA LEU A 70 4.79 12.36 -13.87
C LEU A 70 4.63 13.14 -12.57
N VAL A 71 5.20 12.64 -11.47
CA VAL A 71 5.21 13.36 -10.19
C VAL A 71 6.15 14.56 -10.25
N GLN A 72 7.32 14.41 -10.87
CA GLN A 72 8.30 15.48 -11.01
C GLN A 72 7.80 16.63 -11.90
N ASP A 73 7.06 16.30 -12.96
CA ASP A 73 6.49 17.25 -13.91
C ASP A 73 5.24 17.97 -13.33
N GLY A 74 4.75 17.52 -12.17
CA GLY A 74 3.59 18.09 -11.47
C GLY A 74 2.24 17.56 -11.96
N ASP A 75 2.23 16.58 -12.86
CA ASP A 75 1.01 15.95 -13.39
C ASP A 75 0.32 15.05 -12.37
N SER A 76 1.01 14.64 -11.31
CA SER A 76 0.44 13.83 -10.22
C SER A 76 1.10 14.14 -8.88
N VAL A 77 0.32 14.02 -7.80
CA VAL A 77 0.80 14.34 -6.44
C VAL A 77 1.75 13.26 -5.89
N SER A 78 1.55 12.01 -6.31
CA SER A 78 2.39 10.87 -5.94
C SER A 78 2.34 9.77 -7.00
N VAL A 79 3.23 8.78 -6.88
CA VAL A 79 3.23 7.60 -7.75
C VAL A 79 1.90 6.84 -7.63
N ASP A 80 1.36 6.73 -6.42
CA ASP A 80 0.07 6.09 -6.18
C ASP A 80 -1.09 6.87 -6.82
N ASP A 81 -1.01 8.21 -6.82
CA ASP A 81 -1.99 9.05 -7.48
C ASP A 81 -1.93 8.93 -9.00
N ALA A 82 -0.72 8.87 -9.57
CA ALA A 82 -0.50 8.62 -10.99
C ALA A 82 -1.10 7.26 -11.42
N ILE A 83 -0.88 6.20 -10.62
CA ILE A 83 -1.48 4.88 -10.86
C ILE A 83 -3.00 4.94 -10.79
N ARG A 84 -3.55 5.60 -9.76
CA ARG A 84 -5.00 5.75 -9.58
C ARG A 84 -5.66 6.45 -10.77
N ASN A 85 -5.05 7.53 -11.25
CA ASN A 85 -5.55 8.27 -12.41
C ASN A 85 -5.49 7.43 -13.68
N ALA A 86 -4.38 6.73 -13.93
CA ALA A 86 -4.24 5.83 -15.08
C ALA A 86 -5.31 4.73 -15.09
N VAL A 87 -5.52 4.07 -13.94
CA VAL A 87 -6.55 3.02 -13.80
C VAL A 87 -7.95 3.60 -14.01
N ARG A 88 -8.24 4.76 -13.41
CA ARG A 88 -9.54 5.45 -13.56
C ARG A 88 -9.84 5.78 -15.03
N GLU A 89 -8.88 6.35 -15.74
CA GLU A 89 -9.05 6.65 -17.17
C GLU A 89 -9.25 5.40 -18.02
N TYR A 90 -8.47 4.35 -17.75
CA TYR A 90 -8.59 3.09 -18.48
C TYR A 90 -9.99 2.48 -18.31
N ILE A 91 -10.47 2.39 -17.07
CA ILE A 91 -11.81 1.86 -16.76
C ILE A 91 -12.87 2.73 -17.44
N ARG A 92 -12.78 4.06 -17.33
CA ARG A 92 -13.74 4.98 -17.96
C ARG A 92 -13.83 4.74 -19.47
N LYS A 93 -12.69 4.72 -20.16
CA LYS A 93 -12.63 4.48 -21.62
C LYS A 93 -13.19 3.10 -21.99
N ARG A 94 -12.87 2.07 -21.20
CA ARG A 94 -13.30 0.69 -21.47
C ARG A 94 -14.80 0.51 -21.26
N VAL A 95 -15.37 1.08 -20.19
CA VAL A 95 -16.80 1.03 -19.89
C VAL A 95 -17.61 1.81 -20.94
N SER A 96 -17.20 3.03 -21.29
CA SER A 96 -17.86 3.81 -22.33
C SER A 96 -17.92 3.06 -23.66
N LYS A 97 -16.80 2.45 -24.07
CA LYS A 97 -16.76 1.64 -25.30
C LYS A 97 -17.69 0.43 -25.24
N ALA A 98 -17.73 -0.28 -24.10
CA ALA A 98 -18.61 -1.42 -23.93
C ALA A 98 -20.11 -1.02 -23.98
N MET A 99 -20.46 0.15 -23.45
CA MET A 99 -21.83 0.69 -23.55
C MET A 99 -22.20 1.07 -24.99
N GLU A 100 -21.30 1.73 -25.73
CA GLU A 100 -21.50 2.07 -27.15
C GLU A 100 -21.67 0.82 -28.03
N GLU A 101 -20.98 -0.26 -27.73
CA GLU A 101 -21.12 -1.55 -28.41
C GLU A 101 -22.45 -2.26 -28.09
N MET A 102 -23.06 -1.98 -26.94
CA MET A 102 -24.32 -2.59 -26.50
C MET A 102 -25.57 -1.83 -27.00
N GLU A 103 -25.41 -0.55 -27.33
CA GLU A 103 -26.46 0.29 -27.92
C GLU A 103 -26.56 0.19 -29.45
N ARG A 104 -25.64 -0.53 -30.10
CA ARG A 104 -25.66 -0.83 -31.55
C ARG A 104 -26.30 -2.16 -31.87
#